data_AF-A0A178DL28-F1
#
_entry.id   AF-A0A178DL28-F1
#
_cell.length_a   1.000
_cell.length_b   1.000
_cell.length_c   1.000
_cell.angle_alpha   90.00
_cell.angle_beta   90.00
_cell.angle_gamma   90.00
#
_symmetry.space_group_name_H-M   'P 1'
#
loop_
_entity.id
_entity.type
_entity.pdbx_description
1 polymer ?
#
loop_
_entity_poly.entity_id
_entity_poly.type
_entity_poly.pdbx_seq_one_letter_code
_entity_poly.pdbx_strand_id
1 'polypeptide(L)'
;MVNFQEECRLNPPTGPNVIISPLSDESVQGYLNDNTPPSNGVREIRDVVQILEGASIPCCMVAEPALIYYGTGRVMVEWIMCVPTEQLEAAAQLFRAKPENFEPFRPSALSRLPIYAQSLLDTVNYVDLDDLIDGMNLTREWGLKNLNLDGTVDGDWGRWRADFLNDGQTPEGMVPNWCANPKKRLDIWTEKVSDEAKKARQGFKYLPIYETRFWKRGQKDPRLRKRDYC
;
A
#
# COMPACT_ATOMS: atom_id res chain seq x y z
N MET A 1 24.56 19.82 -8.63
CA MET A 1 24.27 20.42 -7.31
C MET A 1 22.86 20.98 -7.43
N VAL A 2 21.86 20.14 -7.21
CA VAL A 2 20.44 20.50 -7.36
C VAL A 2 19.95 20.81 -5.95
N ASN A 3 19.58 22.06 -5.73
CA ASN A 3 19.01 22.56 -4.49
C ASN A 3 17.59 21.98 -4.39
N PHE A 4 17.43 20.87 -3.67
CA PHE A 4 16.13 20.40 -3.21
C PHE A 4 15.65 21.37 -2.13
N GLN A 5 14.92 22.41 -2.53
CA GLN A 5 14.27 23.32 -1.60
C GLN A 5 13.22 22.53 -0.80
N GLU A 6 13.57 22.15 0.43
CA GLU A 6 12.97 22.66 1.69
C GLU A 6 11.47 23.00 1.74
N GLU A 7 10.60 22.32 1.00
CA GLU A 7 9.18 22.23 1.35
C GLU A 7 8.80 20.79 1.68
N CYS A 8 9.30 20.35 2.84
CA CYS A 8 8.59 19.38 3.66
C CYS A 8 7.15 19.86 3.87
N ARG A 9 6.22 19.44 3.01
CA ARG A 9 4.81 19.32 3.40
C ARG A 9 4.63 18.07 4.26
N LEU A 10 5.41 17.99 5.34
CA LEU A 10 5.16 17.04 6.41
C LEU A 10 4.30 17.77 7.45
N ASN A 11 3.05 17.30 7.52
CA ASN A 11 1.94 17.79 8.33
C ASN A 11 1.13 18.94 7.70
N PRO A 12 -0.06 18.66 7.11
CA PRO A 12 -1.08 19.69 7.04
C PRO A 12 -1.37 20.22 8.47
N PRO A 13 -1.79 21.49 8.61
CA PRO A 13 -1.98 22.14 9.90
C PRO A 13 -2.76 21.26 10.88
N THR A 14 -2.24 21.03 12.08
CA THR A 14 -2.94 20.27 13.12
C THR A 14 -4.13 21.09 13.63
N GLY A 15 -5.32 20.74 13.16
CA GLY A 15 -6.60 21.24 13.64
C GLY A 15 -7.58 20.10 13.80
N PRO A 16 -8.67 20.26 14.57
CA PRO A 16 -9.66 19.21 14.83
C PRO A 16 -10.36 18.65 13.57
N ASN A 17 -10.10 19.23 12.40
CA ASN A 17 -10.72 18.90 11.11
C ASN A 17 -9.70 18.48 10.02
N VAL A 18 -8.43 18.24 10.35
CA VAL A 18 -7.42 17.86 9.35
C VAL A 18 -7.27 16.35 9.30
N ILE A 19 -7.69 15.78 8.17
CA ILE A 19 -7.52 14.36 7.84
C ILE A 19 -6.06 14.18 7.44
N ILE A 20 -5.27 13.55 8.30
CA ILE A 20 -3.93 13.10 7.93
C ILE A 20 -4.12 11.82 7.12
N SER A 21 -3.81 11.88 5.82
CA SER A 21 -3.73 10.68 4.99
C SER A 21 -2.84 9.68 5.71
N PRO A 22 -3.24 8.42 5.87
CA PRO A 22 -2.40 7.42 6.51
C PRO A 22 -1.08 7.21 5.78
N LEU A 23 -1.00 7.61 4.51
CA LEU A 23 0.24 7.60 3.75
C LEU A 23 1.21 8.68 4.20
N SER A 24 0.73 9.76 4.82
CA SER A 24 1.58 10.79 5.44
C SER A 24 1.99 10.43 6.87
N ASP A 25 1.58 9.26 7.37
CA ASP A 25 2.06 8.77 8.66
C ASP A 25 3.54 8.40 8.56
N GLU A 26 4.29 8.75 9.60
CA GLU A 26 5.73 8.44 9.70
C GLU A 26 6.02 6.94 9.50
N SER A 27 5.12 6.03 9.92
CA SER A 27 5.30 4.59 9.67
C SER A 27 5.19 4.17 8.21
N VAL A 28 4.81 5.09 7.31
CA VAL A 28 4.70 4.88 5.87
C VAL A 28 5.74 5.71 5.11
N GLN A 29 6.03 6.94 5.55
CA GLN A 29 7.01 7.81 4.89
C GLN A 29 8.46 7.62 5.37
N GLY A 30 8.66 7.04 6.56
CA GLY A 30 9.94 7.12 7.27
C GLY A 30 10.09 8.41 8.08
N TYR A 31 11.20 8.54 8.79
CA TYR A 31 11.54 9.75 9.53
C TYR A 31 11.97 10.88 8.59
N LEU A 32 11.74 12.11 9.00
CA LEU A 32 12.14 13.31 8.24
C LEU A 32 13.63 13.33 7.86
N ASN A 33 14.47 12.73 8.70
CA ASN A 33 15.93 12.71 8.53
C ASN A 33 16.43 11.38 7.94
N ASP A 34 15.54 10.52 7.45
CA ASP A 34 15.94 9.27 6.81
C ASP A 34 16.71 9.56 5.52
N ASN A 35 17.83 8.87 5.35
CA ASN A 35 18.61 8.96 4.13
C ASN A 35 18.01 8.03 3.09
N THR A 36 17.65 8.56 1.92
CA THR A 36 17.27 7.72 0.79
C THR A 36 18.48 6.91 0.32
N PRO A 37 18.41 5.56 0.34
CA PRO A 37 19.54 4.75 -0.07
C PRO A 37 19.79 4.88 -1.58
N PRO A 38 21.05 4.81 -2.03
CA PRO A 38 21.36 4.87 -3.46
C PRO A 38 20.73 3.69 -4.19
N SER A 39 20.28 3.91 -5.43
CA SER A 39 19.66 2.85 -6.25
C SER A 39 18.51 2.13 -5.53
N ASN A 40 17.67 2.87 -4.80
CA ASN A 40 16.51 2.36 -4.06
C ASN A 40 16.84 1.23 -3.06
N GLY A 41 18.05 1.21 -2.50
CA GLY A 41 18.38 0.24 -1.45
C GLY A 41 18.72 -1.17 -1.95
N VAL A 42 19.06 -1.34 -3.23
CA VAL A 42 19.35 -2.67 -3.83
C VAL A 42 20.54 -3.37 -3.17
N ARG A 43 21.53 -2.64 -2.63
CA ARG A 43 22.67 -3.27 -1.95
C ARG A 43 22.29 -3.73 -0.55
N GLU A 44 21.52 -2.90 0.15
CA GLU A 44 21.01 -3.12 1.49
C GLU A 44 20.11 -4.35 1.51
N ILE A 45 19.19 -4.48 0.54
CA ILE A 45 18.31 -5.64 0.47
C ILE A 45 19.04 -6.93 0.10
N ARG A 46 20.12 -6.86 -0.68
CA ARG A 46 20.96 -8.04 -0.96
C ARG A 46 21.58 -8.57 0.32
N ASP A 47 22.04 -7.69 1.21
CA ASP A 47 22.64 -8.09 2.47
C ASP A 47 21.56 -8.73 3.41
N VAL A 48 20.32 -8.24 3.37
CA VAL A 48 19.15 -8.88 4.03
C VAL A 48 18.91 -10.29 3.50
N VAL A 49 18.91 -10.49 2.18
CA VAL A 49 18.74 -11.82 1.56
C VAL A 49 19.86 -12.78 2.00
N GLN A 50 21.12 -12.32 2.00
CA GLN A 50 22.26 -13.14 2.42
C GLN A 50 22.17 -13.59 3.89
N ILE A 51 21.64 -12.74 4.78
CA ILE A 51 21.41 -13.10 6.19
C ILE A 51 20.38 -14.23 6.30
N LEU A 52 19.27 -14.14 5.56
CA LEU A 52 18.23 -15.16 5.57
C LEU A 52 18.72 -16.48 4.95
N GLU A 53 19.39 -16.41 3.80
CA GLU A 53 19.98 -17.59 3.14
C GLU A 53 21.03 -18.28 4.02
N GLY A 54 21.90 -17.50 4.69
CA GLY A 54 22.91 -18.04 5.61
C GLY A 54 22.30 -18.77 6.81
N ALA A 55 21.07 -18.42 7.19
CA ALA A 55 20.30 -19.10 8.24
C ALA A 55 19.40 -20.22 7.70
N SER A 56 19.49 -20.56 6.40
CA SER A 56 18.60 -21.51 5.73
C SER A 56 17.12 -21.15 5.78
N ILE A 57 16.81 -19.85 5.90
CA ILE A 57 15.43 -19.35 5.87
C ILE A 57 15.11 -18.94 4.42
N PRO A 58 14.20 -19.64 3.74
CA PRO A 58 13.81 -19.24 2.40
C PRO A 58 13.05 -17.92 2.46
N CYS A 59 13.29 -17.05 1.49
CA CYS A 59 12.58 -15.79 1.36
C CYS A 59 12.24 -15.49 -0.10
N CYS A 60 11.23 -14.66 -0.33
CA CYS A 60 10.92 -14.15 -1.65
C CYS A 60 10.56 -12.66 -1.60
N MET A 61 10.98 -11.94 -2.63
CA MET A 61 10.48 -10.59 -2.91
C MET A 61 9.04 -10.70 -3.41
N VAL A 62 8.17 -9.83 -2.91
CA VAL A 62 6.77 -9.74 -3.34
C VAL A 62 6.43 -8.31 -3.75
N ALA A 63 5.22 -8.09 -4.23
CA ALA A 63 4.71 -6.78 -4.67
C ALA A 63 5.60 -6.11 -5.75
N GLU A 64 5.80 -4.79 -5.69
CA GLU A 64 6.53 -4.00 -6.68
C GLU A 64 7.96 -4.52 -6.95
N PRO A 65 8.79 -4.86 -5.95
CA PRO A 65 10.12 -5.44 -6.18
C PRO A 65 10.09 -6.65 -7.13
N ALA A 66 9.11 -7.56 -6.95
CA ALA A 66 8.98 -8.73 -7.81
C ALA A 66 8.59 -8.36 -9.26
N LEU A 67 7.71 -7.38 -9.43
CA LEU A 67 7.30 -6.91 -10.77
C LEU A 67 8.44 -6.18 -11.50
N ILE A 68 9.25 -5.41 -10.77
CA ILE A 68 10.44 -4.73 -11.29
C ILE A 68 11.46 -5.75 -11.78
N TYR A 69 11.66 -6.84 -11.03
CA TYR A 69 12.54 -7.94 -11.47
C TYR A 69 12.14 -8.50 -12.84
N TYR A 70 10.84 -8.58 -13.13
CA TYR A 70 10.33 -9.00 -14.45
C TYR A 70 10.23 -7.86 -15.49
N GLY A 71 10.86 -6.72 -15.24
CA GLY A 71 10.99 -5.60 -16.18
C GLY A 71 9.81 -4.62 -16.21
N THR A 72 8.93 -4.66 -15.21
CA THR A 72 7.82 -3.70 -15.13
C THR A 72 8.28 -2.37 -14.54
N GLY A 73 7.98 -1.25 -15.20
CA GLY A 73 8.16 0.08 -14.64
C GLY A 73 7.19 0.32 -13.47
N ARG A 74 7.69 0.32 -12.23
CA ARG A 74 6.92 0.57 -11.00
C ARG A 74 7.63 1.57 -10.11
N VAL A 75 6.85 2.33 -9.34
CA VAL A 75 7.34 3.08 -8.19
C VAL A 75 7.49 2.11 -7.04
N MET A 76 8.70 1.93 -6.53
CA MET A 76 8.97 1.13 -5.34
C MET A 76 9.47 2.06 -4.24
N VAL A 77 8.66 2.19 -3.19
CA VAL A 77 8.98 2.99 -2.00
C VAL A 77 9.41 2.12 -0.81
N GLU A 78 9.16 0.81 -0.89
CA GLU A 78 9.51 -0.15 0.15
C GLU A 78 9.92 -1.50 -0.47
N TRP A 79 10.73 -2.26 0.28
CA TRP A 79 11.04 -3.65 -0.03
C TRP A 79 10.13 -4.56 0.79
N ILE A 80 9.32 -5.37 0.11
CA ILE A 80 8.42 -6.32 0.76
C ILE A 80 8.95 -7.74 0.52
N MET A 81 9.18 -8.45 1.62
CA MET A 81 9.68 -9.82 1.62
C MET A 81 8.72 -10.74 2.39
N CYS A 82 8.56 -11.96 1.91
CA CYS A 82 7.90 -13.04 2.63
C CYS A 82 8.92 -14.09 3.07
N VAL A 83 8.67 -14.67 4.24
CA VAL A 83 9.32 -15.88 4.77
C VAL A 83 8.22 -16.86 5.20
N PRO A 84 8.51 -18.16 5.38
CA PRO A 84 7.54 -19.10 5.93
C PRO A 84 7.03 -18.64 7.29
N THR A 85 5.72 -18.78 7.53
CA THR A 85 5.04 -18.26 8.72
C THR A 85 5.65 -18.82 10.01
N GLU A 86 6.02 -20.10 10.00
CA GLU A 86 6.66 -20.79 11.14
C GLU A 86 8.10 -20.32 11.41
N GLN A 87 8.74 -19.65 10.45
CA GLN A 87 10.10 -19.12 10.56
C GLN A 87 10.14 -17.61 10.76
N LEU A 88 8.99 -16.92 10.76
CA LEU A 88 8.92 -15.46 10.85
C LEU A 88 9.66 -14.91 12.07
N GLU A 89 9.45 -15.52 13.25
CA GLU A 89 10.12 -15.06 14.46
C GLU A 89 11.63 -15.36 14.42
N ALA A 90 12.04 -16.52 13.90
CA ALA A 90 13.45 -16.84 13.72
C ALA A 90 14.13 -15.85 12.76
N ALA A 91 13.48 -15.51 11.65
CA ALA A 91 13.95 -14.49 10.70
C ALA A 91 14.07 -13.12 11.38
N ALA A 92 13.04 -12.68 12.10
CA ALA A 92 13.06 -11.40 12.81
C ALA A 92 14.20 -11.32 13.84
N GLN A 93 14.48 -12.42 14.55
CA GLN A 93 15.58 -12.47 15.53
C GLN A 93 16.96 -12.29 14.90
N LEU A 94 17.18 -12.74 13.65
CA LEU A 94 18.46 -12.52 12.96
C LEU A 94 18.78 -11.03 12.80
N PHE A 95 17.77 -10.20 12.56
CA PHE A 95 17.93 -8.75 12.41
C PHE A 95 18.00 -8.06 13.77
N ARG A 96 17.15 -8.46 14.73
CA ARG A 96 17.20 -7.92 16.11
C ARG A 96 18.54 -8.17 16.81
N ALA A 97 19.24 -9.25 16.44
CA ALA A 97 20.57 -9.57 16.95
C ALA A 97 21.69 -8.70 16.35
N LYS A 98 21.38 -7.82 15.39
CA LYS A 98 22.32 -6.91 14.69
C LYS A 98 21.84 -5.46 14.77
N PRO A 99 21.62 -4.90 15.98
CA PRO A 99 21.06 -3.55 16.16
C PRO A 99 21.95 -2.44 15.57
N GLU A 100 23.24 -2.70 15.35
CA GLU A 100 24.17 -1.78 14.70
C GLU A 100 23.95 -1.67 13.17
N ASN A 101 23.25 -2.63 12.57
CA ASN A 101 22.94 -2.65 11.14
C ASN A 101 21.44 -2.47 10.86
N PHE A 102 20.57 -2.90 11.77
CA PHE A 102 19.12 -2.93 11.57
C PHE A 102 18.40 -2.41 12.81
N GLU A 103 17.56 -1.39 12.61
CA GLU A 103 16.67 -0.89 13.65
C GLU A 103 15.24 -1.38 13.36
N PRO A 104 14.54 -1.97 14.34
CA PRO A 104 13.13 -2.28 14.20
C PRO A 104 12.33 -1.00 13.94
N PHE A 105 11.63 -0.96 12.81
CA PHE A 105 10.72 0.15 12.53
C PHE A 105 9.35 -0.08 13.16
N ARG A 106 8.65 1.02 13.49
CA ARG A 106 7.35 0.96 14.17
C ARG A 106 6.29 0.27 13.29
N PRO A 107 5.26 -0.38 13.87
CA PRO A 107 4.18 -0.99 13.09
C PRO A 107 3.49 0.02 12.18
N SER A 108 3.20 -0.39 10.94
CA SER A 108 2.53 0.47 9.96
C SER A 108 1.13 0.87 10.44
N ALA A 109 0.80 2.15 10.30
CA ALA A 109 -0.55 2.68 10.48
C ALA A 109 -1.56 2.02 9.53
N LEU A 110 -1.09 1.51 8.39
CA LEU A 110 -1.90 0.79 7.40
C LEU A 110 -2.30 -0.63 7.84
N SER A 111 -1.82 -1.11 8.99
CA SER A 111 -2.22 -2.42 9.53
C SER A 111 -3.73 -2.51 9.85
N ARG A 112 -4.39 -1.37 10.03
CA ARG A 112 -5.83 -1.31 10.30
C ARG A 112 -6.63 -1.21 9.00
N LEU A 113 -7.57 -2.14 8.81
CA LEU A 113 -8.40 -2.23 7.60
C LEU A 113 -9.09 -0.91 7.18
N PRO A 114 -9.73 -0.12 8.07
CA PRO A 114 -10.29 1.17 7.68
C PRO A 114 -9.24 2.16 7.15
N ILE A 115 -8.07 2.16 7.77
CA ILE A 115 -6.97 3.06 7.42
C ILE A 115 -6.40 2.68 6.06
N TYR A 116 -6.17 1.39 5.83
CA TYR A 116 -5.71 0.89 4.53
C TYR A 116 -6.72 1.16 3.42
N ALA A 117 -8.00 0.84 3.64
CA ALA A 117 -9.07 1.10 2.66
C ALA A 117 -9.20 2.60 2.33
N GLN A 118 -9.12 3.48 3.33
CA GLN A 118 -9.13 4.93 3.13
C GLN A 118 -7.94 5.39 2.28
N SER A 119 -6.74 4.90 2.57
CA SER A 119 -5.53 5.22 1.80
C SER A 119 -5.66 4.84 0.32
N LEU A 120 -6.14 3.63 0.01
CA LEU A 120 -6.34 3.19 -1.37
C LEU A 120 -7.41 4.01 -2.10
N LEU A 121 -8.45 4.44 -1.38
CA LEU A 121 -9.49 5.31 -1.91
C LEU A 121 -8.95 6.71 -2.22
N ASP A 122 -8.23 7.31 -1.28
CA ASP A 122 -7.67 8.66 -1.40
C ASP A 122 -6.64 8.76 -2.53
N THR A 123 -5.86 7.71 -2.75
CA THR A 123 -4.83 7.65 -3.80
C THR A 123 -5.31 7.09 -5.12
N VAL A 124 -6.60 6.81 -5.25
CA VAL A 124 -7.16 6.26 -6.49
C VAL A 124 -6.45 4.96 -6.89
N ASN A 125 -5.97 4.20 -5.91
CA ASN A 125 -5.37 2.88 -6.14
C ASN A 125 -6.47 1.84 -6.32
N TYR A 126 -7.15 1.94 -7.46
CA TYR A 126 -8.36 1.20 -7.75
C TYR A 126 -8.17 -0.31 -7.81
N VAL A 127 -7.01 -0.79 -8.27
CA VAL A 127 -6.73 -2.23 -8.36
C VAL A 127 -6.67 -2.83 -6.96
N ASP A 128 -5.86 -2.25 -6.08
CA ASP A 128 -5.72 -2.75 -4.71
C ASP A 128 -6.99 -2.52 -3.89
N LEU A 129 -7.71 -1.42 -4.15
CA LEU A 129 -9.00 -1.14 -3.51
C LEU A 129 -10.05 -2.20 -3.91
N ASP A 130 -10.12 -2.55 -5.18
CA ASP A 130 -11.00 -3.60 -5.71
C ASP A 130 -10.66 -4.96 -5.09
N ASP A 131 -9.36 -5.29 -5.04
CA ASP A 131 -8.89 -6.55 -4.48
C ASP A 131 -9.12 -6.63 -2.96
N LEU A 132 -8.98 -5.51 -2.23
CA LEU A 132 -9.33 -5.42 -0.82
C LEU A 132 -10.84 -5.58 -0.58
N ILE A 133 -11.67 -4.86 -1.35
CA ILE A 133 -13.13 -4.95 -1.28
C ILE A 133 -13.58 -6.38 -1.51
N ASP A 134 -13.04 -7.04 -2.54
CA ASP A 134 -13.39 -8.42 -2.86
C ASP A 134 -12.80 -9.41 -1.84
N GLY A 135 -11.57 -9.21 -1.40
CA GLY A 135 -10.88 -10.06 -0.43
C GLY A 135 -11.48 -10.03 0.97
N MET A 136 -12.15 -8.94 1.33
CA MET A 136 -12.80 -8.74 2.63
C MET A 136 -14.34 -8.69 2.55
N ASN A 137 -14.90 -8.77 1.34
CA ASN A 137 -16.31 -8.56 1.03
C ASN A 137 -16.90 -7.29 1.68
N LEU A 138 -16.21 -6.16 1.51
CA LEU A 138 -16.62 -4.89 2.10
C LEU A 138 -17.93 -4.40 1.47
N THR A 139 -18.79 -3.77 2.28
CA THR A 139 -20.09 -3.25 1.84
C THR A 139 -20.15 -1.73 1.90
N ARG A 140 -21.21 -1.15 1.33
CA ARG A 140 -21.48 0.28 1.42
C ARG A 140 -21.63 0.74 2.86
N GLU A 141 -22.39 0.00 3.67
CA GLU A 141 -22.66 0.29 5.08
C GLU A 141 -21.37 0.23 5.89
N TRP A 142 -20.51 -0.74 5.60
CA TRP A 142 -19.20 -0.81 6.23
C TRP A 142 -18.39 0.45 5.95
N GLY A 143 -18.33 0.92 4.70
CA GLY A 143 -17.60 2.14 4.37
C GLY A 143 -18.19 3.39 5.04
N LEU A 144 -19.51 3.56 5.02
CA LEU A 144 -20.18 4.69 5.69
C LEU A 144 -19.89 4.76 7.19
N LYS A 145 -19.66 3.61 7.83
CA LYS A 145 -19.34 3.53 9.27
C LYS A 145 -17.85 3.72 9.57
N ASN A 146 -16.96 3.34 8.66
CA ASN A 146 -15.53 3.18 8.97
C ASN A 146 -14.61 4.12 8.19
N LEU A 147 -15.08 4.74 7.11
CA LEU A 147 -14.29 5.59 6.22
C LEU A 147 -14.77 7.04 6.29
N ASN A 148 -13.87 7.95 5.98
CA ASN A 148 -14.24 9.33 5.67
C ASN A 148 -14.58 9.43 4.18
N LEU A 149 -15.88 9.45 3.89
CA LEU A 149 -16.39 9.53 2.53
C LEU A 149 -16.79 10.95 2.12
N ASP A 150 -16.61 11.93 3.00
CA ASP A 150 -16.84 13.34 2.69
C ASP A 150 -15.71 13.88 1.81
N GLY A 151 -16.02 14.85 0.94
CA GLY A 151 -15.05 15.47 0.05
C GLY A 151 -14.58 14.56 -1.09
N THR A 152 -13.34 14.78 -1.53
CA THR A 152 -12.75 14.20 -2.74
C THR A 152 -11.44 13.48 -2.45
N VAL A 153 -11.02 12.63 -3.39
CA VAL A 153 -9.70 11.98 -3.38
C VAL A 153 -8.55 12.99 -3.43
N ASP A 154 -7.34 12.55 -3.11
CA ASP A 154 -6.15 13.39 -2.96
C ASP A 154 -5.49 13.68 -4.33
N GLY A 155 -5.94 14.76 -4.96
CA GLY A 155 -5.41 15.21 -6.25
C GLY A 155 -3.94 15.65 -6.20
N ASP A 156 -3.49 16.18 -5.06
CA ASP A 156 -2.10 16.61 -4.86
C ASP A 156 -1.15 15.42 -4.84
N TRP A 157 -1.55 14.33 -4.18
CA TRP A 157 -0.83 13.05 -4.25
C TRP A 157 -0.72 12.54 -5.70
N GLY A 158 -1.81 12.67 -6.47
CA GLY A 158 -1.83 12.25 -7.87
C GLY A 158 -0.81 13.02 -8.71
N ARG A 159 -0.71 14.33 -8.50
CA ARG A 159 0.29 15.19 -9.12
C ARG A 159 1.71 14.79 -8.72
N TRP A 160 1.95 14.63 -7.42
CA TRP A 160 3.25 14.21 -6.90
C TRP A 160 3.71 12.89 -7.52
N ARG A 161 2.81 11.89 -7.58
CA ARG A 161 3.12 10.59 -8.19
C ARG A 161 3.47 10.71 -9.66
N ALA A 162 2.75 11.56 -10.40
CA ALA A 162 3.07 11.82 -11.80
C ALA A 162 4.49 12.39 -11.92
N ASP A 163 4.82 13.41 -11.11
CA ASP A 163 6.14 14.06 -11.14
C ASP A 163 7.25 13.10 -10.76
N PHE A 164 7.05 12.30 -9.73
CA PHE A 164 8.00 11.26 -9.33
C PHE A 164 8.32 10.31 -10.48
N LEU A 165 7.31 9.92 -11.27
CA LEU A 165 7.47 9.04 -12.43
C LEU A 165 8.14 9.71 -13.64
N ASN A 166 8.24 11.04 -13.66
CA ASN A 166 8.77 11.83 -14.76
C ASN A 166 9.91 12.77 -14.30
N ASP A 167 10.85 12.24 -13.49
CA ASP A 167 12.06 12.94 -13.04
C ASP A 167 11.81 14.30 -12.34
N GLY A 168 10.69 14.40 -11.63
CA GLY A 168 10.32 15.57 -10.83
C GLY A 168 9.50 16.62 -11.56
N GLN A 169 9.25 16.49 -12.87
CA GLN A 169 8.41 17.44 -13.60
C GLN A 169 7.61 16.79 -14.74
N THR A 170 6.34 16.54 -14.49
CA THR A 170 5.38 16.07 -15.51
C THR A 170 4.80 17.23 -16.31
N PRO A 171 4.78 17.16 -17.64
CA PRO A 171 4.02 18.09 -18.48
C PRO A 171 2.52 18.03 -18.17
N GLU A 172 1.84 19.16 -18.15
CA GLU A 172 0.43 19.25 -17.72
C GLU A 172 -0.51 18.30 -18.51
N GLY A 173 -0.26 18.10 -19.81
CA GLY A 173 -1.02 17.17 -20.65
C GLY A 173 -0.84 15.69 -20.31
N MET A 174 0.14 15.33 -19.49
CA MET A 174 0.41 13.97 -19.00
C MET A 174 -0.03 13.76 -17.55
N VAL A 175 -0.41 14.83 -16.84
CA VAL A 175 -0.96 14.72 -15.48
C VAL A 175 -2.37 14.13 -15.57
N PRO A 176 -2.70 13.08 -14.79
CA PRO A 176 -4.04 12.53 -14.78
C PRO A 176 -5.10 13.58 -14.45
N ASN A 177 -6.18 13.68 -15.25
CA ASN A 177 -7.21 14.70 -15.10
C ASN A 177 -7.86 14.74 -13.70
N TRP A 178 -7.89 13.61 -12.99
CA TRP A 178 -8.44 13.54 -11.63
C TRP A 178 -7.60 14.31 -10.61
N CYS A 179 -6.35 14.67 -10.91
CA CYS A 179 -5.54 15.52 -10.04
C CYS A 179 -6.12 16.94 -9.98
N ALA A 180 -6.52 17.50 -11.14
CA ALA A 180 -7.17 18.81 -11.23
C ALA A 180 -8.68 18.75 -10.93
N ASN A 181 -9.31 17.59 -11.13
CA ASN A 181 -10.74 17.38 -10.94
C ASN A 181 -10.98 16.13 -10.06
N PRO A 182 -10.68 16.20 -8.75
CA PRO A 182 -10.72 15.03 -7.89
C PRO A 182 -12.16 14.56 -7.69
N LYS A 183 -12.37 13.25 -7.85
CA LYS A 183 -13.67 12.61 -7.70
C LYS A 183 -14.09 12.54 -6.23
N LYS A 184 -15.40 12.54 -5.98
CA LYS A 184 -15.94 12.35 -4.63
C LYS A 184 -15.65 10.93 -4.13
N ARG A 185 -15.20 10.83 -2.88
CA ARG A 185 -14.90 9.55 -2.22
C ARG A 185 -16.13 8.66 -2.12
N LEU A 186 -17.27 9.24 -1.71
CA LEU A 186 -18.54 8.53 -1.62
C LEU A 186 -18.98 7.91 -2.94
N ASP A 187 -18.79 8.62 -4.06
CA ASP A 187 -19.20 8.15 -5.38
C ASP A 187 -18.33 6.95 -5.80
N ILE A 188 -17.01 7.07 -5.67
CA ILE A 188 -16.08 5.96 -5.94
C ILE A 188 -16.40 4.76 -5.04
N TRP A 189 -16.55 4.98 -3.74
CA TRP A 189 -16.82 3.89 -2.80
C TRP A 189 -18.14 3.17 -3.14
N THR A 190 -19.21 3.93 -3.38
CA THR A 190 -20.53 3.39 -3.74
C THR A 190 -20.47 2.57 -5.04
N GLU A 191 -19.77 3.06 -6.05
CA GLU A 191 -19.55 2.34 -7.31
C GLU A 191 -18.78 1.04 -7.06
N LYS A 192 -17.64 1.11 -6.37
CA LYS A 192 -16.69 0.00 -6.17
C LYS A 192 -17.27 -1.17 -5.37
N VAL A 193 -18.12 -0.89 -4.37
CA VAL A 193 -18.74 -1.92 -3.52
C VAL A 193 -20.08 -2.43 -4.06
N SER A 194 -20.60 -1.86 -5.14
CA SER A 194 -21.85 -2.31 -5.76
C SER A 194 -21.80 -3.78 -6.17
N ASP A 195 -22.96 -4.43 -6.19
CA ASP A 195 -23.07 -5.82 -6.62
C ASP A 195 -22.68 -5.97 -8.09
N GLU A 196 -23.01 -4.97 -8.91
CA GLU A 196 -22.61 -4.90 -10.32
C GLU A 196 -21.09 -4.87 -10.48
N ALA A 197 -20.39 -4.01 -9.73
CA ALA A 197 -18.93 -3.92 -9.80
C ALA A 197 -18.26 -5.20 -9.28
N LYS A 198 -18.71 -5.73 -8.14
CA LYS A 198 -18.21 -7.00 -7.59
C LYS A 198 -18.39 -8.16 -8.57
N LYS A 199 -19.55 -8.25 -9.21
CA LYS A 199 -19.83 -9.27 -10.22
C LYS A 199 -18.99 -9.07 -11.48
N ALA A 200 -18.82 -7.84 -11.95
CA ALA A 200 -17.96 -7.54 -13.09
C ALA A 200 -16.51 -7.98 -12.83
N ARG A 201 -16.00 -7.79 -11.60
CA ARG A 201 -14.64 -8.20 -11.22
C ARG A 201 -14.45 -9.71 -11.22
N GLN A 202 -15.47 -10.51 -10.91
CA GLN A 202 -15.37 -11.98 -11.02
C GLN A 202 -15.08 -12.44 -12.47
N GLY A 203 -15.49 -11.63 -13.45
CA GLY A 203 -15.26 -11.88 -14.87
C GLY A 203 -15.79 -13.24 -15.33
N PHE A 204 -15.16 -13.80 -16.35
CA PHE A 204 -15.52 -15.13 -16.88
C PHE A 204 -15.16 -16.30 -15.94
N LYS A 205 -14.43 -16.03 -14.86
CA LYS A 205 -14.04 -17.03 -13.84
C LYS A 205 -15.06 -17.13 -12.70
N TYR A 206 -16.28 -16.64 -12.91
CA TYR A 206 -17.36 -16.75 -11.95
C TYR A 206 -17.59 -18.21 -11.54
N LEU A 207 -17.51 -18.47 -10.25
CA LEU A 207 -17.83 -19.76 -9.65
C LEU A 207 -18.92 -19.52 -8.59
N PRO A 208 -20.04 -20.28 -8.58
CA PRO A 208 -21.17 -20.05 -7.68
C PRO A 208 -20.82 -20.04 -6.18
N ILE A 209 -19.71 -20.68 -5.82
CA ILE A 209 -19.20 -20.76 -4.45
C ILE A 209 -18.59 -19.43 -3.94
N TYR A 210 -18.38 -18.44 -4.81
CA TYR A 210 -17.83 -17.14 -4.44
C TYR A 210 -18.91 -16.05 -4.41
N GLU A 211 -18.79 -15.15 -3.44
CA GLU A 211 -19.60 -13.94 -3.29
C GLU A 211 -19.00 -12.77 -4.08
N THR A 212 -17.66 -12.65 -4.07
CA THR A 212 -16.86 -11.64 -4.79
C THR A 212 -15.78 -12.34 -5.62
N ARG A 213 -14.80 -11.63 -6.18
CA ARG A 213 -13.66 -12.27 -6.87
C ARG A 213 -12.88 -13.23 -5.96
N PHE A 214 -12.74 -12.90 -4.67
CA PHE A 214 -11.86 -13.63 -3.73
C PHE A 214 -12.56 -14.18 -2.47
N TRP A 215 -13.81 -13.77 -2.22
CA TRP A 215 -14.56 -14.19 -1.03
C TRP A 215 -15.44 -15.39 -1.31
N LYS A 216 -15.25 -16.50 -0.58
CA LYS A 216 -16.16 -17.66 -0.64
C LYS A 216 -17.44 -17.40 0.14
N ARG A 217 -18.59 -17.88 -0.33
CA ARG A 217 -19.86 -17.80 0.41
C ARG A 217 -19.72 -18.49 1.77
N GLY A 218 -20.22 -17.85 2.83
CA GLY A 218 -20.11 -18.34 4.21
C GLY A 218 -18.71 -18.27 4.83
N GLN A 219 -17.72 -17.69 4.14
CA GLN A 219 -16.39 -17.45 4.70
C GLN A 219 -16.43 -16.51 5.91
N LYS A 220 -15.64 -16.82 6.94
CA LYS A 220 -15.32 -15.90 8.05
C LYS A 220 -14.12 -15.02 7.69
N ASP A 221 -13.87 -13.98 8.47
CA ASP A 221 -12.75 -13.04 8.28
C ASP A 221 -11.43 -13.79 7.99
N PRO A 222 -10.83 -13.61 6.79
CA PRO A 222 -9.64 -14.34 6.36
C PRO A 222 -8.37 -13.92 7.10
N ARG A 223 -8.40 -12.83 7.88
CA ARG A 223 -7.30 -12.39 8.74
C ARG A 223 -7.21 -13.21 10.03
N LEU A 224 -8.30 -13.87 10.42
CA LEU A 224 -8.35 -14.72 11.61
C LEU A 224 -7.97 -16.18 11.30
N ARG A 225 -7.69 -16.49 10.04
CA ARG A 225 -7.27 -17.84 9.62
C ARG A 225 -5.79 -18.01 9.94
N LYS A 226 -5.43 -19.15 10.54
CA LYS A 226 -4.05 -19.62 10.54
C LYS A 226 -3.67 -19.95 9.09
N ARG A 227 -2.60 -19.35 8.60
CA ARG A 227 -2.07 -19.58 7.25
C ARG A 227 -0.75 -20.36 7.39
N ASP A 228 -0.55 -21.30 6.48
CA ASP A 228 0.73 -22.02 6.37
C ASP A 228 1.78 -21.17 5.66
N TYR A 229 1.34 -20.18 4.88
CA TYR A 229 2.17 -19.20 4.19
C TYR A 229 1.47 -17.84 4.25
N CYS A 230 2.21 -16.82 4.72
CA CYS A 230 1.81 -15.49 5.19
C CYS A 230 1.68 -15.39 6.72
#